data_AF-A0A2D5VQB9-F1
#
_entry.id   AF-A0A2D5VQB9-F1
#
_cell.length_a   1.000
_cell.length_b   1.000
_cell.length_c   1.000
_cell.angle_alpha   90.00
_cell.angle_beta   90.00
_cell.angle_gamma   90.00
#
_symmetry.space_group_name_H-M   'P 1'
#
loop_
_entity.id
_entity.type
_entity.pdbx_description
1 polymer ?
#
loop_
_entity_poly.entity_id
_entity_poly.type
_entity_poly.pdbx_seq_one_letter_code
_entity_poly.pdbx_strand_id
1 'polypeptide(L)'
;MHRTLPLALFAAMLAGCASDAPQLETEHSYRVEWIGERPLIDRSHLTITFAADGRAHGNAGCNHWFAGYTLKGQALSFDPAGSTRKLC
;
A
#
# COMPACT_ATOMS: atom_id res chain seq x y z
N MET A 1 -40.20 28.09 23.42
CA MET A 1 -38.73 27.93 23.37
C MET A 1 -38.32 26.60 22.71
N HIS A 2 -38.95 26.18 21.60
CA HIS A 2 -38.73 24.85 20.98
C HIS A 2 -38.33 24.90 19.50
N ARG A 3 -38.11 26.08 18.91
CA ARG A 3 -37.85 26.25 17.45
C ARG A 3 -36.37 26.16 17.04
N THR A 4 -35.43 26.07 17.98
CA THR A 4 -33.98 25.97 17.70
C THR A 4 -33.46 24.53 17.71
N LEU A 5 -34.23 23.58 18.24
CA LEU A 5 -33.86 22.16 18.33
C LEU A 5 -33.70 21.43 16.97
N PRO A 6 -34.52 21.67 15.93
CA PRO A 6 -34.42 20.89 14.69
C PRO A 6 -33.21 21.27 13.84
N LEU A 7 -32.68 22.49 13.98
CA LEU A 7 -31.53 22.96 13.20
C LEU A 7 -30.21 22.33 13.67
N ALA A 8 -30.05 22.12 14.98
CA ALA A 8 -28.85 21.52 15.55
C ALA A 8 -28.71 20.03 15.19
N LEU A 9 -29.84 19.32 15.10
CA LEU A 9 -29.87 17.90 14.76
C LEU A 9 -29.48 17.63 13.29
N PHE A 10 -29.77 18.58 12.39
CA PHE A 10 -29.42 18.48 10.97
C PHE A 10 -27.93 18.73 10.72
N ALA A 11 -27.29 19.61 11.50
CA ALA A 11 -25.85 19.89 11.37
C ALA A 11 -24.97 18.70 11.80
N ALA A 12 -25.42 17.92 12.79
CA ALA A 12 -24.72 16.71 13.24
C ALA A 12 -24.72 15.58 12.20
N MET A 13 -25.72 15.54 11.30
CA MET A 13 -25.83 14.54 10.22
C MET A 13 -24.83 14.76 9.07
N LEU A 14 -24.22 15.95 8.98
CA LEU A 14 -23.23 16.29 7.95
C LEU A 14 -21.78 16.01 8.39
N ALA A 15 -21.56 15.60 9.63
CA ALA A 15 -20.25 15.17 10.11
C ALA A 15 -19.97 13.73 9.67
N GLY A 16 -19.68 13.53 8.38
CA GLY A 16 -19.11 12.28 7.90
C GLY A 16 -17.69 12.10 8.45
N CYS A 17 -17.36 10.93 8.99
CA CYS A 17 -15.99 10.61 9.37
C CYS A 17 -15.12 10.57 8.11
N ALA A 18 -14.20 11.52 7.95
CA ALA A 18 -13.10 11.36 7.03
C ALA A 18 -12.20 10.23 7.56
N SER A 19 -12.18 9.08 6.89
CA SER A 19 -11.27 7.99 7.23
C SER A 19 -9.83 8.40 6.90
N ASP A 20 -8.89 8.05 7.77
CA ASP A 20 -7.47 8.22 7.47
C ASP A 20 -7.10 7.49 6.17
N ALA A 21 -6.24 8.12 5.37
CA ALA A 21 -5.68 7.46 4.20
C ALA A 21 -4.90 6.22 4.65
N PRO A 22 -4.98 5.10 3.90
CA PRO A 22 -4.19 3.93 4.23
C PRO A 22 -2.71 4.29 4.24
N GLN A 23 -2.04 4.02 5.36
CA GLN A 23 -0.61 4.21 5.49
C GLN A 23 0.12 2.93 5.11
N LEU A 24 1.32 3.09 4.58
CA LEU A 24 2.19 1.96 4.30
C LEU A 24 2.65 1.33 5.63
N GLU A 25 2.38 0.04 5.78
CA GLU A 25 2.79 -0.77 6.91
C GLU A 25 4.18 -1.37 6.63
N THR A 26 5.08 -1.25 7.60
CA THR A 26 6.39 -1.92 7.58
C THR A 26 6.26 -3.36 8.09
N GLU A 27 7.13 -4.26 7.64
CA GLU A 27 7.09 -5.71 7.92
C GLU A 27 5.80 -6.40 7.45
N HIS A 28 5.01 -5.73 6.62
CA HIS A 28 3.81 -6.25 6.00
C HIS A 28 4.12 -6.74 4.58
N SER A 29 3.62 -7.92 4.20
CA SER A 29 3.75 -8.45 2.84
C SER A 29 2.52 -8.11 2.00
N TYR A 30 2.69 -7.18 1.08
CA TYR A 30 1.69 -6.85 0.08
C TYR A 30 1.74 -7.81 -1.10
N ARG A 31 0.58 -8.16 -1.64
CA ARG A 31 0.42 -8.91 -2.89
C ARG A 31 0.14 -7.93 -4.02
N VAL A 32 0.89 -8.06 -5.11
CA VAL A 32 0.60 -7.31 -6.33
C VAL A 32 -0.60 -7.94 -7.01
N GLU A 33 -1.53 -7.11 -7.48
CA GLU A 33 -2.73 -7.55 -8.18
C GLU A 33 -2.72 -7.09 -9.65
N TRP A 34 -2.17 -5.89 -9.90
CA TRP A 34 -2.10 -5.26 -11.21
C TRP A 34 -0.70 -4.71 -11.48
N ILE A 35 -0.25 -4.79 -12.73
CA ILE A 35 0.95 -4.07 -13.21
C ILE A 35 0.54 -3.25 -14.44
N GLY A 36 0.44 -1.94 -14.25
CA GLY A 36 -0.19 -1.05 -15.23
C GLY A 36 -1.65 -1.45 -15.44
N GLU A 37 -2.08 -1.56 -16.70
CA GLU A 37 -3.46 -1.92 -17.06
C GLU A 37 -3.69 -3.43 -17.19
N ARG A 38 -2.74 -4.27 -16.74
CA ARG A 38 -2.82 -5.72 -16.87
C ARG A 38 -3.01 -6.38 -15.51
N PRO A 39 -4.08 -7.18 -15.32
CA PRO A 39 -4.20 -8.00 -14.13
C PRO A 39 -3.14 -9.09 -14.17
N LEU A 40 -2.74 -9.57 -13.00
CA LEU A 40 -1.82 -10.68 -12.92
C LEU A 40 -2.51 -12.02 -13.22
N ILE A 41 -1.74 -12.96 -13.74
CA ILE A 41 -2.16 -14.37 -13.75
C ILE A 41 -2.09 -14.86 -12.30
N ASP A 42 -3.15 -15.53 -11.83
CA ASP A 42 -3.34 -15.95 -10.44
C ASP A 42 -2.12 -16.62 -9.80
N ARG A 43 -1.35 -17.40 -10.59
CA ARG A 43 -0.20 -18.17 -10.10
C ARG A 43 1.12 -17.39 -10.01
N SER A 44 1.13 -16.12 -10.40
CA SER A 44 2.36 -15.31 -10.38
C SER A 44 2.83 -14.98 -8.95
N HIS A 45 1.91 -14.90 -7.98
CA HIS A 45 2.15 -14.65 -6.56
C HIS A 45 3.25 -13.61 -6.27
N LEU A 46 3.22 -12.48 -6.98
CA LEU A 46 4.17 -11.40 -6.80
C LEU A 46 3.95 -10.69 -5.48
N THR A 47 5.04 -10.38 -4.76
CA THR A 47 4.97 -9.74 -3.44
C THR A 47 5.97 -8.61 -3.29
N ILE A 48 5.63 -7.70 -2.37
CA ILE A 48 6.52 -6.65 -1.87
C ILE A 48 6.34 -6.52 -0.35
N THR A 49 7.45 -6.53 0.37
CA THR A 49 7.56 -6.27 1.80
C THR A 49 8.50 -5.10 2.01
N PHE A 50 8.09 -4.16 2.87
CA PHE A 50 8.89 -3.01 3.28
C PHE A 50 9.45 -3.25 4.68
N ALA A 51 10.70 -3.71 4.76
CA ALA A 51 11.32 -4.07 6.03
C ALA A 51 11.76 -2.82 6.81
N ALA A 52 11.75 -2.92 8.14
CA ALA A 52 12.11 -1.84 9.06
C ALA A 52 13.58 -1.41 8.93
N ASP A 53 14.43 -2.24 8.30
CA ASP A 53 15.84 -1.95 7.99
C ASP A 53 16.03 -1.06 6.74
N GLY A 54 14.95 -0.61 6.09
CA GLY A 54 15.00 0.21 4.88
C GLY A 54 15.16 -0.59 3.59
N ARG A 55 14.96 -1.92 3.63
CA ARG A 55 14.99 -2.79 2.45
C ARG A 55 13.58 -3.17 1.99
N ALA A 56 13.34 -3.08 0.70
CA ALA A 56 12.18 -3.66 0.05
C ALA A 56 12.57 -4.97 -0.60
N HIS A 57 11.73 -6.00 -0.47
CA HIS A 57 12.02 -7.31 -1.06
C HIS A 57 10.74 -8.09 -1.34
N GLY A 58 10.85 -9.17 -2.12
CA GLY A 58 9.71 -10.07 -2.33
C GLY A 58 9.93 -11.09 -3.44
N ASN A 59 8.83 -11.65 -3.92
CA ASN A 59 8.82 -12.55 -5.06
C ASN A 59 8.43 -11.80 -6.34
N ALA A 60 9.23 -11.95 -7.39
CA ALA A 60 9.00 -11.45 -8.75
C ALA A 60 8.59 -12.61 -9.71
N GLY A 61 7.90 -13.62 -9.19
CA GLY A 61 7.39 -14.79 -9.90
C GLY A 61 8.31 -15.99 -9.70
N CYS A 62 9.25 -16.18 -10.62
CA CYS A 62 10.30 -17.18 -10.47
C CYS A 62 11.37 -16.74 -9.47
N ASN A 63 11.76 -15.46 -9.53
CA ASN A 63 12.94 -14.93 -8.87
C ASN A 63 12.58 -14.12 -7.62
N HIS A 64 13.44 -14.15 -6.60
CA HIS A 64 13.39 -13.16 -5.53
C HIS A 64 14.04 -11.86 -5.97
N TRP A 65 13.50 -10.73 -5.55
CA TRP A 65 14.00 -9.40 -5.81
C TRP A 65 14.22 -8.63 -4.51
N PHE A 66 15.07 -7.60 -4.56
CA PHE A 66 15.35 -6.71 -3.43
C PHE A 66 15.84 -5.33 -3.90
N ALA A 67 15.64 -4.31 -3.07
CA ALA A 67 16.15 -2.95 -3.26
C ALA A 67 16.22 -2.23 -1.90
N GLY A 68 17.02 -1.18 -1.77
CA GLY A 68 16.80 -0.19 -0.72
C GLY A 68 15.54 0.63 -1.01
N TYR A 69 14.83 1.11 0.01
CA TYR A 69 13.71 2.02 -0.17
C TYR A 69 13.75 3.18 0.84
N THR A 70 13.10 4.28 0.48
CA THR A 70 12.86 5.41 1.39
C THR A 70 11.42 5.90 1.23
N LEU A 71 10.75 6.14 2.36
CA LEU A 71 9.43 6.75 2.41
C LEU A 71 9.54 8.16 3.01
N LYS A 72 9.19 9.19 2.24
CA LYS A 72 9.12 10.60 2.68
C LYS A 72 7.69 11.12 2.50
N GLY A 73 6.92 11.15 3.58
CA GLY A 73 5.49 11.45 3.51
C GLY A 73 4.78 10.41 2.64
N GLN A 74 4.25 10.84 1.49
CA GLN A 74 3.58 9.97 0.52
C GLN A 74 4.48 9.57 -0.66
N ALA A 75 5.75 9.99 -0.66
CA ALA A 75 6.70 9.66 -1.72
C ALA A 75 7.51 8.42 -1.35
N LEU A 76 7.37 7.36 -2.16
CA LEU A 76 8.16 6.14 -2.07
C LEU A 76 9.25 6.17 -3.16
N SER A 77 10.50 5.94 -2.77
CA SER A 77 11.65 5.86 -3.68
C SER A 77 12.40 4.56 -3.46
N PHE A 78 13.00 4.02 -4.52
CA PHE A 78 13.79 2.80 -4.48
C PHE A 78 15.20 3.06 -5.01
N ASP A 79 16.17 2.43 -4.38
CA ASP A 79 17.52 2.27 -4.91
C ASP A 79 17.53 1.27 -6.08
N PRO A 80 18.64 1.13 -6.83
CA PRO A 80 18.75 0.11 -7.87
C PRO A 80 18.37 -1.29 -7.37
N ALA A 81 17.42 -1.92 -8.06
CA ALA A 81 16.91 -3.23 -7.68
C ALA A 81 17.83 -4.37 -8.16
N GLY A 82 17.96 -5.39 -7.32
CA GLY A 82 18.60 -6.67 -7.62
C GLY A 82 17.58 -7.80 -7.73
N SER A 83 17.97 -8.89 -8.39
CA SER A 83 17.17 -10.10 -8.50
C SER A 83 18.03 -11.34 -8.63
N THR A 84 17.51 -12.47 -8.15
CA THR A 84 18.09 -13.79 -8.41
C THR A 84 17.89 -14.21 -9.88
N ARG A 85 18.64 -15.23 -10.32
CA ARG A 85 18.55 -15.81 -11.68
C ARG A 85 18.32 -17.32 -11.62
N LYS A 86 17.16 -17.71 -11.11
CA LYS A 86 16.67 -19.10 -11.09
C LYS A 86 16.12 -19.47 -12.47
N LEU A 87 16.18 -20.76 -12.79
CA LEU A 87 15.50 -21.33 -13.94
C LEU A 87 14.12 -21.84 -13.49
N CYS A 88 13.07 -21.35 -14.16
CA CYS A 88 11.69 -21.82 -14.13
C CYS A 88 11.25 -21.97 -15.60
#